data_AF-A0A5E4NWQ6-F1
#
_entry.id   AF-A0A5E4NWQ6-F1
#
_cell.length_a   1.000
_cell.length_b   1.000
_cell.length_c   1.000
_cell.angle_alpha   90.00
_cell.angle_beta   90.00
_cell.angle_gamma   90.00
#
_symmetry.space_group_name_H-M   'P 1'
#
loop_
_entity.id
_entity.type
_entity.pdbx_description
1 polymer ?
#
loop_
_entity_poly.entity_id
_entity_poly.type
_entity_poly.pdbx_seq_one_letter_code
_entity_poly.pdbx_strand_id
1 'polypeptide(L)'
;MVGRHPKNVRILTEAARLALHGNRPDAAADLWRRAMRRAKPHPDWLEGYAQSLIRLGDIETASAVVASARRRYPDDLGLLAAEGELATAKQDWTRAAALWTEYCRRAPDNAGAMQARGYALHGVGMSELTEEAVKTPVKADVTVLDDEPMRRLALKFESVGDDCELGLVQRRFGAEPLGLLRWNDVDLDSLIVALEQGFEGLGEPSNTAIHATPMGELFVTDRRWYLAMHTFLHVPRADPDDVYVKMCRRIVYLRDKFIEDLRTAEKIFVYRSATLDVAGLQRLHRALRAYGPVTLLGVQAVLPQATAGSGASIGDVVRLGEGLCIGVLPQSPKDALGNPIIDFEAWALLLGKVQQMMCVEPTSESAPQVAAA
;
A
#
# COMPACT_ATOMS: atom_id res chain seq x y z
N MET A 1 -31.52 8.33 17.21
CA MET A 1 -31.52 9.76 17.61
C MET A 1 -32.27 10.69 16.65
N VAL A 2 -32.09 10.59 15.32
CA VAL A 2 -32.78 11.46 14.34
C VAL A 2 -34.32 11.41 14.46
N GLY A 3 -34.90 10.23 14.75
CA GLY A 3 -36.35 10.10 15.00
C GLY A 3 -36.86 10.76 16.29
N ARG A 4 -35.99 11.02 17.28
CA ARG A 4 -36.36 11.68 18.55
C ARG A 4 -36.19 13.21 18.49
N HIS A 5 -35.32 13.72 17.62
CA HIS A 5 -35.10 15.16 17.41
C HIS A 5 -35.00 15.52 15.91
N PRO A 6 -36.05 15.30 15.11
CA PRO A 6 -36.00 15.34 13.64
C PRO A 6 -35.77 16.75 13.04
N LYS A 7 -35.80 17.79 13.87
CA LYS A 7 -35.64 19.20 13.48
C LYS A 7 -34.29 19.81 13.88
N ASN A 8 -33.48 19.13 14.69
CA ASN A 8 -32.21 19.68 15.16
C ASN A 8 -31.14 19.58 14.06
N VAL A 9 -30.70 20.74 13.56
CA VAL A 9 -29.74 20.83 12.45
C VAL A 9 -28.42 20.13 12.77
N ARG A 10 -27.90 20.27 14.00
CA ARG A 10 -26.66 19.59 14.43
C ARG A 10 -26.79 18.07 14.38
N ILE A 11 -27.97 17.54 14.71
CA ILE A 11 -28.22 16.09 14.66
C ILE A 11 -28.34 15.62 13.20
N LEU A 12 -28.93 16.43 12.32
CA LEU A 12 -29.05 16.11 10.90
C LEU A 12 -27.68 16.09 10.20
N THR A 13 -26.83 17.09 10.46
CA THR A 13 -25.51 17.18 9.82
C THR A 13 -24.58 16.08 10.30
N GLU A 14 -24.61 15.75 11.60
CA GLU A 14 -23.81 14.64 12.13
C GLU A 14 -24.29 13.29 11.60
N ALA A 15 -25.60 13.07 11.53
CA ALA A 15 -26.16 11.88 10.91
C ALA A 15 -25.81 11.78 9.42
N ALA A 16 -25.72 12.90 8.70
CA ALA A 16 -25.34 12.93 7.29
C ALA A 16 -23.88 12.51 7.10
N ARG A 17 -22.96 12.99 7.95
CA ARG A 17 -21.55 12.54 7.96
C ARG A 17 -21.44 11.04 8.22
N LEU A 18 -22.13 10.54 9.26
CA LEU A 18 -22.15 9.11 9.58
C LEU A 18 -22.76 8.27 8.46
N ALA A 19 -23.77 8.79 7.75
CA ALA A 19 -24.34 8.11 6.59
C ALA A 19 -23.33 8.02 5.45
N LEU A 20 -22.58 9.10 5.17
CA LEU A 20 -21.55 9.12 4.14
C LEU A 20 -20.38 8.20 4.47
N HIS A 21 -19.90 8.21 5.73
CA HIS A 21 -18.88 7.27 6.21
C HIS A 21 -19.36 5.80 6.16
N GLY A 22 -20.64 5.57 6.43
CA GLY A 22 -21.27 4.25 6.30
C GLY A 22 -21.69 3.87 4.88
N ASN A 23 -21.18 4.56 3.85
CA ASN A 23 -21.46 4.34 2.44
C ASN A 23 -22.97 4.31 2.06
N ARG A 24 -23.76 5.22 2.66
CA ARG A 24 -25.19 5.44 2.34
C ARG A 24 -25.40 6.84 1.79
N PRO A 25 -24.99 7.10 0.53
CA PRO A 25 -24.98 8.44 -0.04
C PRO A 25 -26.39 9.00 -0.28
N ASP A 26 -27.39 8.15 -0.49
CA ASP A 26 -28.81 8.50 -0.58
C ASP A 26 -29.34 9.11 0.73
N ALA A 27 -29.06 8.44 1.85
CA ALA A 27 -29.45 8.90 3.17
C ALA A 27 -28.69 10.19 3.55
N ALA A 28 -27.40 10.24 3.24
CA ALA A 28 -26.58 11.44 3.46
C ALA A 28 -27.15 12.65 2.69
N ALA A 29 -27.45 12.48 1.39
CA ALA A 29 -28.02 13.54 0.55
C ALA A 29 -29.35 14.08 1.10
N ASP A 30 -30.27 13.20 1.55
CA ASP A 30 -31.53 13.66 2.16
C ASP A 30 -31.28 14.45 3.46
N LEU A 31 -30.39 13.96 4.32
CA LEU A 31 -30.07 14.60 5.60
C LEU A 31 -29.44 15.98 5.40
N TRP A 32 -28.48 16.11 4.47
CA TRP A 32 -27.90 17.40 4.10
C TRP A 32 -28.96 18.37 3.58
N ARG A 33 -29.78 17.93 2.63
CA ARG A 33 -30.88 18.73 2.07
C ARG A 33 -31.86 19.19 3.15
N ARG A 34 -32.18 18.33 4.12
CA ARG A 34 -33.03 18.68 5.27
C ARG A 34 -32.39 19.70 6.21
N ALA A 35 -31.07 19.63 6.42
CA ALA A 35 -30.34 20.61 7.19
C ALA A 35 -30.35 21.98 6.50
N MET A 36 -30.07 22.02 5.19
CA MET A 36 -30.02 23.25 4.40
C MET A 36 -31.38 23.94 4.22
N ARG A 37 -32.49 23.20 4.29
CA ARG A 37 -33.84 23.81 4.35
C ARG A 37 -34.14 24.54 5.66
N ARG A 38 -33.37 24.28 6.72
CA ARG A 38 -33.63 24.79 8.08
C ARG A 38 -32.66 25.88 8.50
N ALA A 39 -31.45 25.85 7.96
CA ALA A 39 -30.41 26.81 8.26
C ALA A 39 -29.59 27.10 7.00
N LYS A 40 -28.98 28.29 6.98
CA LYS A 40 -28.06 28.69 5.92
C LYS A 40 -26.93 27.66 5.81
N PRO A 41 -26.68 27.07 4.62
CA PRO A 41 -25.63 26.09 4.45
C PRO A 41 -24.25 26.68 4.73
N HIS A 42 -23.45 25.93 5.49
CA HIS A 42 -22.02 26.16 5.66
C HIS A 42 -21.23 25.39 4.57
N PRO A 43 -20.01 25.83 4.18
CA PRO A 43 -19.19 25.14 3.17
C PRO A 43 -19.08 23.62 3.36
N ASP A 44 -18.82 23.15 4.57
CA ASP A 44 -18.72 21.71 4.90
C ASP A 44 -20.01 20.91 4.59
N TRP A 45 -21.20 21.54 4.68
CA TRP A 45 -22.46 20.87 4.33
C TRP A 45 -22.64 20.80 2.82
N LEU A 46 -22.19 21.84 2.09
CA LEU A 46 -22.22 21.88 0.63
C LEU A 46 -21.23 20.86 0.05
N GLU A 47 -20.05 20.74 0.64
CA GLU A 47 -19.08 19.68 0.36
C GLU A 47 -19.72 18.30 0.57
N GLY A 48 -20.20 18.01 1.78
CA GLY A 48 -20.79 16.70 2.09
C GLY A 48 -22.01 16.36 1.21
N TYR A 49 -22.80 17.36 0.83
CA TYR A 49 -23.91 17.17 -0.11
C TYR A 49 -23.43 16.88 -1.52
N ALA A 50 -22.44 17.64 -2.03
CA ALA A 50 -21.84 17.39 -3.34
C ALA A 50 -21.22 15.99 -3.42
N GLN A 51 -20.46 15.57 -2.42
CA GLN A 51 -19.88 14.23 -2.32
C GLN A 51 -20.97 13.13 -2.36
N SER A 52 -22.08 13.35 -1.65
CA SER A 52 -23.21 12.42 -1.66
C SER A 52 -23.82 12.30 -3.06
N LEU A 53 -23.99 13.42 -3.78
CA LEU A 53 -24.53 13.45 -5.15
C LEU A 53 -23.57 12.79 -6.15
N ILE A 54 -22.26 13.04 -6.04
CA ILE A 54 -21.24 12.41 -6.89
C ILE A 54 -21.29 10.88 -6.74
N ARG A 55 -21.37 10.37 -5.51
CA ARG A 55 -21.48 8.92 -5.24
C ARG A 55 -22.79 8.30 -5.74
N LEU A 56 -23.86 9.09 -5.85
CA LEU A 56 -25.13 8.67 -6.45
C LEU A 56 -25.11 8.72 -7.98
N GLY A 57 -24.08 9.31 -8.59
CA GLY A 57 -24.03 9.56 -10.03
C GLY A 57 -24.89 10.74 -10.49
N ASP A 58 -25.42 11.56 -9.56
CA ASP A 58 -26.15 12.80 -9.89
C ASP A 58 -25.17 13.93 -10.17
N ILE A 59 -24.41 13.76 -11.26
CA ILE A 59 -23.30 14.62 -11.67
C ILE A 59 -23.79 16.02 -12.02
N GLU A 60 -24.97 16.16 -12.59
CA GLU A 60 -25.55 17.46 -12.96
C GLU A 60 -25.87 18.30 -11.72
N THR A 61 -26.57 17.72 -10.73
CA THR A 61 -26.88 18.44 -9.50
C THR A 61 -25.61 18.74 -8.70
N ALA A 62 -24.68 17.78 -8.63
CA ALA A 62 -23.38 18.00 -7.99
C ALA A 62 -22.63 19.17 -8.63
N SER A 63 -22.63 19.26 -9.96
CA SER A 63 -22.00 20.35 -10.71
C SER A 63 -22.59 21.71 -10.36
N ALA A 64 -23.91 21.82 -10.30
CA ALA A 64 -24.58 23.07 -9.93
C ALA A 64 -24.23 23.50 -8.50
N VAL A 65 -24.24 22.55 -7.55
CA VAL A 65 -23.90 22.80 -6.14
C VAL A 65 -22.45 23.25 -5.99
N VAL A 66 -21.51 22.49 -6.55
CA VAL A 66 -20.07 22.79 -6.48
C VAL A 66 -19.77 24.14 -7.11
N ALA A 67 -20.27 24.40 -8.33
CA ALA A 67 -20.02 25.67 -9.01
C ALA A 67 -20.56 26.88 -8.22
N SER A 68 -21.77 26.75 -7.64
CA SER A 68 -22.32 27.82 -6.80
C SER A 68 -21.55 27.99 -5.49
N ALA A 69 -21.10 26.90 -4.87
CA ALA A 69 -20.37 26.93 -3.61
C ALA A 69 -18.96 27.54 -3.79
N ARG A 70 -18.22 27.13 -4.83
CA ARG A 70 -16.89 27.65 -5.17
C ARG A 70 -16.90 29.14 -5.51
N ARG A 71 -17.95 29.65 -6.17
CA ARG A 71 -18.11 31.10 -6.38
C ARG A 71 -18.29 31.87 -5.07
N ARG A 72 -18.96 31.26 -4.08
CA ARG A 72 -19.25 31.90 -2.79
C ARG A 72 -18.10 31.78 -1.80
N TYR A 73 -17.34 30.70 -1.90
CA TYR A 73 -16.27 30.31 -0.98
C TYR A 73 -15.04 29.86 -1.78
N PRO A 74 -14.37 30.77 -2.51
CA PRO A 74 -13.29 30.41 -3.45
C PRO A 74 -12.06 29.80 -2.75
N ASP A 75 -11.82 30.16 -1.49
CA ASP A 75 -10.65 29.72 -0.74
C ASP A 75 -10.92 28.47 0.11
N ASP A 76 -12.15 27.95 0.15
CA ASP A 76 -12.47 26.78 0.96
C ASP A 76 -11.88 25.49 0.36
N LEU A 77 -11.10 24.77 1.17
CA LEU A 77 -10.41 23.55 0.75
C LEU A 77 -11.36 22.37 0.54
N GLY A 78 -12.40 22.22 1.38
CA GLY A 78 -13.37 21.13 1.24
C GLY A 78 -14.14 21.24 -0.08
N LEU A 79 -14.51 22.46 -0.46
CA LEU A 79 -15.14 22.72 -1.74
C LEU A 79 -14.18 22.53 -2.93
N LEU A 80 -12.88 22.85 -2.78
CA LEU A 80 -11.86 22.53 -3.78
C LEU A 80 -11.75 21.01 -4.00
N ALA A 81 -11.78 20.22 -2.91
CA ALA A 81 -11.81 18.76 -2.98
C ALA A 81 -13.08 18.25 -3.69
N ALA A 82 -14.26 18.76 -3.34
CA ALA A 82 -15.51 18.38 -4.01
C ALA A 82 -15.51 18.70 -5.52
N GLU A 83 -14.85 19.78 -5.93
CA GLU A 83 -14.65 20.10 -7.35
C GLU A 83 -13.68 19.13 -8.03
N GLY A 84 -12.60 18.75 -7.35
CA GLY A 84 -11.66 17.73 -7.82
C GLY A 84 -12.33 16.36 -7.99
N GLU A 85 -13.12 15.93 -7.00
CA GLU A 85 -13.91 14.68 -7.05
C GLU A 85 -14.92 14.71 -8.20
N LEU A 86 -15.58 15.83 -8.42
CA LEU A 86 -16.53 16.00 -9.53
C LEU A 86 -15.83 15.92 -10.89
N ALA A 87 -14.67 16.56 -11.05
CA ALA A 87 -13.87 16.48 -12.27
C ALA A 87 -13.42 15.04 -12.54
N THR A 88 -12.98 14.33 -11.50
CA THR A 88 -12.67 12.88 -11.56
C THR A 88 -13.88 12.07 -12.01
N ALA A 89 -15.07 12.30 -11.42
CA ALA A 89 -16.29 11.58 -11.79
C ALA A 89 -16.73 11.85 -13.24
N LYS A 90 -16.42 13.05 -13.77
CA LYS A 90 -16.62 13.42 -15.17
C LYS A 90 -15.52 12.92 -16.11
N GLN A 91 -14.48 12.29 -15.59
CA GLN A 91 -13.27 11.90 -16.32
C GLN A 91 -12.56 13.09 -16.98
N ASP A 92 -12.74 14.30 -16.45
CA ASP A 92 -11.95 15.49 -16.83
C ASP A 92 -10.63 15.44 -16.06
N TRP A 93 -9.77 14.49 -16.46
CA TRP A 93 -8.55 14.14 -15.74
C TRP A 93 -7.58 15.31 -15.62
N THR A 94 -7.45 16.11 -16.67
CA THR A 94 -6.58 17.30 -16.69
C THR A 94 -7.03 18.31 -15.66
N ARG A 95 -8.34 18.60 -15.58
CA ARG A 95 -8.89 19.50 -14.56
C ARG A 95 -8.76 18.91 -13.17
N ALA A 96 -9.07 17.63 -12.99
CA ALA A 96 -8.93 16.95 -11.70
C ALA A 96 -7.48 17.01 -11.19
N ALA A 97 -6.49 16.74 -12.05
CA ALA A 97 -5.08 16.76 -11.69
C ALA A 97 -4.64 18.16 -11.26
N ALA A 98 -5.08 19.21 -11.96
CA ALA A 98 -4.80 20.59 -11.58
C ALA A 98 -5.41 20.95 -10.20
N LEU A 99 -6.68 20.58 -9.97
CA LEU A 99 -7.38 20.86 -8.71
C LEU A 99 -6.73 20.13 -7.52
N TRP A 100 -6.41 18.85 -7.67
CA TRP A 100 -5.76 18.08 -6.61
C TRP A 100 -4.30 18.47 -6.38
N THR A 101 -3.60 18.93 -7.42
CA THR A 101 -2.25 19.51 -7.27
C THR A 101 -2.30 20.78 -6.43
N GLU A 102 -3.25 21.68 -6.70
CA GLU A 102 -3.46 22.88 -5.90
C GLU A 102 -3.88 22.54 -4.46
N TYR A 103 -4.77 21.56 -4.27
CA TYR A 103 -5.15 21.09 -2.94
C TYR A 103 -3.91 20.61 -2.16
N CYS A 104 -3.10 19.73 -2.74
CA CYS A 104 -1.89 19.20 -2.09
C CYS A 104 -0.85 20.29 -1.81
N ARG A 105 -0.78 21.35 -2.62
CA ARG A 105 0.09 22.51 -2.34
C ARG A 105 -0.35 23.25 -1.07
N ARG A 106 -1.65 23.30 -0.79
CA ARG A 106 -2.23 24.00 0.38
C ARG A 106 -2.36 23.11 1.63
N ALA A 107 -2.46 21.80 1.44
CA ALA A 107 -2.54 20.79 2.48
C ALA A 107 -1.63 19.60 2.15
N PRO A 108 -0.29 19.75 2.31
CA PRO A 108 0.69 18.76 1.87
C PRO A 108 0.58 17.43 2.61
N ASP A 109 0.10 17.40 3.86
CA ASP A 109 0.05 16.17 4.65
C ASP A 109 -1.26 15.37 4.50
N ASN A 110 -2.13 15.75 3.55
CA ASN A 110 -3.38 15.04 3.32
C ASN A 110 -3.19 13.83 2.37
N ALA A 111 -3.04 12.64 2.97
CA ALA A 111 -2.86 11.39 2.23
C ALA A 111 -3.99 11.08 1.22
N GLY A 112 -5.25 11.39 1.57
CA GLY A 112 -6.40 11.17 0.67
C GLY A 112 -6.33 12.06 -0.57
N ALA A 113 -5.90 13.31 -0.42
CA ALA A 113 -5.70 14.23 -1.54
C ALA A 113 -4.50 13.85 -2.41
N MET A 114 -3.40 13.37 -1.81
CA MET A 114 -2.26 12.84 -2.56
C MET A 114 -2.68 11.65 -3.44
N GLN A 115 -3.49 10.74 -2.89
CA GLN A 115 -4.04 9.62 -3.63
C GLN A 115 -4.97 10.09 -4.76
N ALA A 116 -5.86 11.04 -4.49
CA ALA A 116 -6.75 11.60 -5.52
C ALA A 116 -5.98 12.32 -6.65
N ARG A 117 -4.87 13.01 -6.31
CA ARG A 117 -3.95 13.60 -7.30
C ARG A 117 -3.29 12.52 -8.16
N GLY A 118 -2.73 11.49 -7.52
CA GLY A 118 -2.15 10.34 -8.23
C GLY A 118 -3.15 9.71 -9.18
N TYR A 119 -4.41 9.56 -8.73
CA TYR A 119 -5.49 9.06 -9.58
C TYR A 119 -5.74 9.92 -10.82
N ALA A 120 -5.87 11.23 -10.62
CA ALA A 120 -6.13 12.14 -11.71
C ALA A 120 -4.96 12.18 -12.72
N LEU A 121 -3.71 12.21 -12.24
CA LEU A 121 -2.52 12.18 -13.08
C LEU A 121 -2.40 10.87 -13.87
N HIS A 122 -2.72 9.74 -13.24
CA HIS A 122 -2.82 8.46 -13.94
C HIS A 122 -3.89 8.49 -15.03
N GLY A 123 -5.07 9.06 -14.74
CA GLY A 123 -6.14 9.25 -15.71
C GLY A 123 -5.71 10.07 -16.94
N VAL A 124 -4.92 11.14 -16.74
CA VAL A 124 -4.32 11.92 -17.83
C VAL A 124 -3.46 11.01 -18.71
N GLY A 125 -2.52 10.28 -18.12
CA GLY A 125 -1.66 9.35 -18.86
C GLY A 125 -2.46 8.29 -19.61
N MET A 126 -3.50 7.73 -18.98
CA MET A 126 -4.38 6.73 -19.61
C MET A 126 -5.20 7.28 -20.77
N SER A 127 -5.63 8.54 -20.73
CA SER A 127 -6.38 9.17 -21.81
C SER A 127 -5.55 9.44 -23.07
N GLU A 128 -4.23 9.47 -22.94
CA GLU A 128 -3.28 9.75 -24.03
C GLU A 128 -2.70 8.47 -24.67
N LEU A 129 -3.02 7.28 -24.12
CA LEU A 129 -2.43 6.02 -24.57
C LEU A 129 -3.04 5.54 -25.89
N THR A 130 -2.16 5.09 -26.79
CA THR A 130 -2.54 4.49 -28.07
C THR A 130 -2.98 3.02 -27.91
N GLU A 131 -3.75 2.48 -28.86
CA GLU A 131 -4.17 1.07 -28.86
C GLU A 131 -3.01 0.06 -28.76
N GLU A 132 -1.83 0.41 -29.27
CA GLU A 132 -0.64 -0.44 -29.18
C GLU A 132 0.01 -0.36 -27.79
N ALA A 133 0.05 0.84 -27.20
CA ALA A 133 0.52 1.03 -25.83
C ALA A 133 -0.39 0.33 -24.80
N VAL A 134 -1.68 0.15 -25.11
CA VAL A 134 -2.64 -0.65 -24.33
C VAL A 134 -2.24 -2.13 -24.26
N LYS A 135 -1.55 -2.69 -25.26
CA LYS A 135 -1.21 -4.14 -25.27
C LYS A 135 0.10 -4.48 -24.57
N THR A 136 0.93 -3.48 -24.28
CA THR A 136 2.23 -3.71 -23.64
C THR A 136 2.06 -3.83 -22.11
N PRO A 137 2.54 -4.92 -21.47
CA PRO A 137 2.51 -5.06 -20.02
C PRO A 137 3.27 -3.93 -19.35
N VAL A 138 2.63 -3.25 -18.40
CA VAL A 138 3.29 -2.26 -17.55
C VAL A 138 4.14 -3.02 -16.56
N LYS A 139 5.44 -2.77 -16.52
CA LYS A 139 6.29 -3.18 -15.39
C LYS A 139 6.36 -1.99 -14.44
N ALA A 140 6.53 -2.27 -13.15
CA ALA A 140 6.89 -1.21 -12.20
C ALA A 140 8.10 -0.45 -12.75
N ASP A 141 7.95 0.86 -12.88
CA ASP A 141 8.89 1.72 -13.59
C ASP A 141 10.14 1.92 -12.73
N VAL A 142 11.12 1.05 -12.94
CA VAL A 142 12.41 1.07 -12.25
C VAL A 142 13.50 0.87 -13.29
N THR A 143 14.44 1.80 -13.34
CA THR A 143 15.63 1.68 -14.20
C THR A 143 16.40 0.42 -13.84
N VAL A 144 16.57 -0.51 -14.78
CA VAL A 144 17.35 -1.72 -14.54
C VAL A 144 18.84 -1.41 -14.73
N LEU A 145 19.65 -1.82 -13.77
CA LEU A 145 21.11 -1.71 -13.75
C LEU A 145 21.74 -3.05 -14.17
N ASP A 146 22.83 -2.98 -14.92
CA ASP A 146 23.69 -4.13 -15.19
C ASP A 146 24.72 -4.26 -14.05
N ASP A 147 24.30 -4.86 -12.94
CA ASP A 147 25.13 -5.14 -11.76
C ASP A 147 25.01 -6.62 -11.38
N GLU A 148 25.83 -7.45 -12.01
CA GLU A 148 25.85 -8.89 -11.81
C GLU A 148 26.13 -9.32 -10.34
N PRO A 149 27.14 -8.76 -9.63
CA PRO A 149 27.34 -9.05 -8.21
C PRO A 149 26.10 -8.76 -7.36
N MET A 150 25.48 -7.59 -7.55
CA MET A 150 24.30 -7.20 -6.79
C MET A 150 23.09 -8.05 -7.18
N ARG A 151 22.94 -8.43 -8.45
CA ARG A 151 21.89 -9.37 -8.89
C ARG A 151 21.97 -10.69 -8.14
N ARG A 152 23.17 -11.30 -8.07
CA ARG A 152 23.38 -12.56 -7.34
C ARG A 152 23.12 -12.42 -5.85
N LEU A 153 23.49 -11.29 -5.26
CA LEU A 153 23.20 -11.01 -3.87
C LEU A 153 21.69 -10.89 -3.63
N ALA A 154 20.98 -10.10 -4.44
CA ALA A 154 19.55 -9.87 -4.31
C ALA A 154 18.70 -11.15 -4.49
N LEU A 155 19.18 -12.12 -5.28
CA LEU A 155 18.54 -13.44 -5.44
C LEU A 155 18.57 -14.33 -4.20
N LYS A 156 19.44 -14.01 -3.21
CA LYS A 156 19.48 -14.73 -1.93
C LYS A 156 18.39 -14.31 -0.94
N PHE A 157 17.63 -13.26 -1.28
CA PHE A 157 16.60 -12.70 -0.42
C PHE A 157 15.21 -12.98 -0.99
N GLU A 158 14.25 -13.23 -0.10
CA GLU A 158 12.85 -13.40 -0.46
C GLU A 158 11.98 -12.46 0.38
N SER A 159 11.12 -11.68 -0.30
CA SER A 159 10.19 -10.81 0.40
C SER A 159 9.06 -11.63 1.00
N VAL A 160 8.78 -11.34 2.27
CA VAL A 160 7.57 -11.76 3.01
C VAL A 160 6.93 -10.56 3.70
N GLY A 161 7.33 -9.34 3.35
CA GLY A 161 6.99 -8.09 4.03
C GLY A 161 5.64 -7.50 3.65
N ASP A 162 5.37 -6.32 4.25
CA ASP A 162 4.11 -5.59 4.08
C ASP A 162 4.08 -4.67 2.85
N ASP A 163 5.15 -4.61 2.07
CA ASP A 163 5.20 -3.85 0.82
C ASP A 163 5.99 -4.56 -0.29
N CYS A 164 5.86 -4.02 -1.50
CA CYS A 164 6.53 -4.51 -2.70
C CYS A 164 7.98 -3.98 -2.86
N GLU A 165 8.52 -3.27 -1.86
CA GLU A 165 9.74 -2.47 -2.02
C GLU A 165 10.97 -3.33 -2.33
N LEU A 166 11.16 -4.45 -1.62
CA LEU A 166 12.24 -5.37 -1.93
C LEU A 166 12.10 -5.96 -3.34
N GLY A 167 10.88 -6.20 -3.81
CA GLY A 167 10.64 -6.66 -5.18
C GLY A 167 11.11 -5.66 -6.23
N LEU A 168 10.95 -4.36 -5.97
CA LEU A 168 11.43 -3.25 -6.79
C LEU A 168 12.96 -3.12 -6.72
N VAL A 169 13.56 -3.30 -5.53
CA VAL A 169 15.03 -3.36 -5.37
C VAL A 169 15.62 -4.52 -6.15
N GLN A 170 15.02 -5.71 -6.09
CA GLN A 170 15.46 -6.86 -6.89
C GLN A 170 15.40 -6.54 -8.38
N ARG A 171 14.29 -5.95 -8.86
CA ARG A 171 14.13 -5.55 -10.26
C ARG A 171 15.16 -4.49 -10.69
N ARG A 172 15.48 -3.51 -9.83
CA ARG A 172 16.53 -2.49 -10.07
C ARG A 172 17.85 -3.14 -10.47
N PHE A 173 18.23 -4.24 -9.83
CA PHE A 173 19.47 -4.97 -10.09
C PHE A 173 19.27 -6.18 -11.02
N GLY A 174 18.15 -6.26 -11.75
CA GLY A 174 17.86 -7.34 -12.70
C GLY A 174 17.55 -8.70 -12.07
N ALA A 175 17.35 -8.79 -10.76
CA ALA A 175 16.94 -10.01 -10.07
C ALA A 175 15.42 -10.17 -10.18
N GLU A 176 14.97 -11.29 -10.75
CA GLU A 176 13.55 -11.59 -10.95
C GLU A 176 13.15 -12.95 -10.33
N PRO A 177 13.28 -13.12 -8.99
CA PRO A 177 12.88 -14.37 -8.36
C PRO A 177 11.37 -14.58 -8.41
N LEU A 178 10.98 -15.86 -8.50
CA LEU A 178 9.60 -16.31 -8.31
C LEU A 178 9.33 -16.49 -6.82
N GLY A 179 8.73 -15.47 -6.20
CA GLY A 179 8.30 -15.49 -4.81
C GLY A 179 6.79 -15.28 -4.70
N LEU A 180 6.16 -15.97 -3.75
CA LEU A 180 4.72 -15.86 -3.48
C LEU A 180 4.33 -14.46 -3.03
N LEU A 181 5.08 -13.90 -2.08
CA LEU A 181 4.77 -12.64 -1.41
C LEU A 181 5.57 -11.45 -1.95
N ARG A 182 6.29 -11.63 -3.07
CA ARG A 182 7.19 -10.63 -3.64
C ARG A 182 6.49 -9.30 -3.99
N TRP A 183 5.24 -9.40 -4.41
CA TRP A 183 4.43 -8.27 -4.86
C TRP A 183 3.20 -8.07 -3.98
N ASN A 184 3.24 -8.59 -2.76
CA ASN A 184 2.12 -8.54 -1.87
C ASN A 184 2.22 -7.37 -0.89
N ASP A 185 1.07 -6.83 -0.55
CA ASP A 185 0.85 -6.06 0.68
C ASP A 185 0.29 -7.04 1.70
N VAL A 186 1.04 -7.26 2.78
CA VAL A 186 0.77 -8.31 3.76
C VAL A 186 0.89 -7.77 5.18
N ASP A 187 -0.25 -7.75 5.88
CA ASP A 187 -0.27 -7.49 7.31
C ASP A 187 0.45 -8.59 8.11
N LEU A 188 1.20 -8.19 9.14
CA LEU A 188 2.05 -9.07 9.96
C LEU A 188 1.25 -10.22 10.60
N ASP A 189 0.13 -9.89 11.25
CA ASP A 189 -0.67 -10.87 11.98
C ASP A 189 -1.35 -11.83 10.99
N SER A 190 -1.82 -11.29 9.85
CA SER A 190 -2.39 -12.10 8.78
C SER A 190 -1.38 -13.08 8.18
N LEU A 191 -0.12 -12.68 8.00
CA LEU A 191 0.95 -13.57 7.57
C LEU A 191 1.23 -14.68 8.57
N ILE A 192 1.32 -14.33 9.86
CA ILE A 192 1.56 -15.31 10.93
C ILE A 192 0.45 -16.36 10.93
N VAL A 193 -0.82 -15.94 10.87
CA VAL A 193 -1.96 -16.87 10.81
C VAL A 193 -1.91 -17.74 9.55
N ALA A 194 -1.56 -17.17 8.39
CA ALA A 194 -1.45 -17.93 7.15
C ALA A 194 -0.32 -18.99 7.22
N LEU A 195 0.82 -18.64 7.83
CA LEU A 195 1.92 -19.56 8.11
C LEU A 195 1.50 -20.68 9.07
N GLU A 196 0.80 -20.36 10.16
CA GLU A 196 0.32 -21.36 11.13
C GLU A 196 -0.70 -22.33 10.50
N GLN A 197 -1.44 -21.86 9.49
CA GLN A 197 -2.43 -22.66 8.75
C GLN A 197 -1.88 -23.30 7.46
N GLY A 198 -0.56 -23.30 7.25
CA GLY A 198 0.01 -24.00 6.08
C GLY A 198 -0.30 -23.36 4.73
N PHE A 199 -0.82 -22.13 4.70
CA PHE A 199 -1.47 -21.53 3.53
C PHE A 199 -2.49 -22.46 2.85
N GLU A 200 -3.14 -23.34 3.62
CA GLU A 200 -4.10 -24.32 3.11
C GLU A 200 -5.12 -23.64 2.19
N GLY A 201 -5.42 -24.18 1.01
CA GLY A 201 -6.40 -23.61 0.08
C GLY A 201 -6.05 -22.25 -0.55
N LEU A 202 -4.85 -21.69 -0.34
CA LEU A 202 -4.43 -20.45 -1.00
C LEU A 202 -4.34 -20.67 -2.51
N GLY A 203 -4.93 -19.75 -3.28
CA GLY A 203 -5.02 -19.83 -4.74
C GLY A 203 -6.21 -20.63 -5.27
N GLU A 204 -7.02 -21.24 -4.39
CA GLU A 204 -8.27 -21.86 -4.80
C GLU A 204 -9.30 -20.79 -5.20
N PRO A 205 -10.16 -21.05 -6.21
CA PRO A 205 -11.15 -20.08 -6.68
C PRO A 205 -12.07 -19.54 -5.57
N SER A 206 -12.51 -20.42 -4.66
CA SER A 206 -13.34 -20.08 -3.49
C SER A 206 -12.67 -19.07 -2.55
N ASN A 207 -11.34 -19.10 -2.46
CA ASN A 207 -10.56 -18.25 -1.56
C ASN A 207 -9.92 -17.06 -2.26
N THR A 208 -9.90 -17.03 -3.60
CA THR A 208 -9.22 -15.98 -4.38
C THR A 208 -10.21 -15.01 -5.02
N ALA A 209 -9.98 -13.71 -4.86
CA ALA A 209 -10.72 -12.62 -5.50
C ALA A 209 -9.81 -11.83 -6.44
N ILE A 210 -10.38 -11.28 -7.52
CA ILE A 210 -9.72 -10.27 -8.36
C ILE A 210 -10.55 -8.99 -8.32
N HIS A 211 -9.90 -7.83 -8.29
CA HIS A 211 -10.57 -6.54 -8.37
C HIS A 211 -9.67 -5.52 -9.08
N ALA A 212 -10.27 -4.56 -9.78
CA ALA A 212 -9.53 -3.44 -10.33
C ALA A 212 -9.40 -2.35 -9.26
N THR A 213 -8.19 -1.84 -9.07
CA THR A 213 -7.94 -0.62 -8.29
C THR A 213 -8.55 0.59 -9.01
N PRO A 214 -8.66 1.74 -8.33
CA PRO A 214 -9.02 2.97 -9.01
C PRO A 214 -8.08 3.30 -10.19
N MET A 215 -6.79 2.94 -10.10
CA MET A 215 -5.80 3.08 -11.20
C MET A 215 -5.95 2.01 -12.30
N GLY A 216 -7.02 1.23 -12.29
CA GLY A 216 -7.27 0.16 -13.25
C GLY A 216 -6.36 -1.06 -13.10
N GLU A 217 -5.35 -1.08 -12.22
CA GLU A 217 -4.56 -2.29 -11.97
C GLU A 217 -5.44 -3.38 -11.38
N LEU A 218 -5.39 -4.58 -11.93
CA LEU A 218 -5.98 -5.77 -11.37
C LEU A 218 -5.14 -6.26 -10.19
N PHE A 219 -5.77 -6.38 -9.04
CA PHE A 219 -5.20 -6.97 -7.84
C PHE A 219 -5.85 -8.31 -7.58
N VAL A 220 -5.05 -9.25 -7.10
CA VAL A 220 -5.55 -10.55 -6.63
C VAL A 220 -5.41 -10.60 -5.12
N THR A 221 -6.45 -11.07 -4.43
CA THR A 221 -6.48 -11.10 -2.97
C THR A 221 -6.99 -12.45 -2.47
N ASP A 222 -6.34 -13.00 -1.44
CA ASP A 222 -6.91 -14.10 -0.65
C ASP A 222 -7.96 -13.56 0.32
N ARG A 223 -9.15 -14.17 0.33
CA ARG A 223 -10.30 -13.71 1.12
C ARG A 223 -10.17 -13.95 2.62
N ARG A 224 -9.25 -14.81 3.06
CA ARG A 224 -9.15 -15.29 4.44
C ARG A 224 -8.11 -14.50 5.23
N TRP A 225 -6.96 -14.27 4.62
CA TRP A 225 -5.85 -13.54 5.24
C TRP A 225 -5.53 -12.22 4.54
N TYR A 226 -6.37 -11.81 3.57
CA TYR A 226 -6.24 -10.53 2.88
C TYR A 226 -4.88 -10.31 2.21
N LEU A 227 -4.23 -11.39 1.74
CA LEU A 227 -2.96 -11.33 1.03
C LEU A 227 -3.21 -10.73 -0.36
N ALA A 228 -2.99 -9.42 -0.52
CA ALA A 228 -3.24 -8.69 -1.75
C ALA A 228 -1.97 -8.61 -2.59
N MET A 229 -2.06 -8.90 -3.88
CA MET A 229 -0.93 -8.99 -4.82
C MET A 229 -1.13 -8.06 -6.01
N HIS A 230 -0.10 -7.26 -6.31
CA HIS A 230 0.01 -6.56 -7.59
C HIS A 230 0.18 -7.55 -8.75
N THR A 231 -0.68 -7.44 -9.77
CA THR A 231 -0.49 -8.20 -11.01
C THR A 231 0.28 -7.40 -12.06
N PHE A 232 0.32 -6.07 -11.93
CA PHE A 232 0.77 -5.11 -12.94
C PHE A 232 0.02 -5.19 -14.27
N LEU A 233 -1.14 -5.84 -14.27
CA LEU A 233 -2.05 -5.91 -15.41
C LEU A 233 -3.17 -4.92 -15.17
N HIS A 234 -3.48 -4.08 -16.15
CA HIS A 234 -4.47 -3.02 -15.98
C HIS A 234 -5.67 -3.24 -16.89
N VAL A 235 -6.87 -2.88 -16.46
CA VAL A 235 -8.02 -2.73 -17.36
C VAL A 235 -7.86 -1.44 -18.19
N PRO A 236 -8.34 -1.41 -19.45
CA PRO A 236 -8.96 -2.51 -20.21
C PRO A 236 -7.93 -3.42 -20.92
N ARG A 237 -6.63 -3.29 -20.62
CA ARG A 237 -5.53 -4.03 -21.28
C ARG A 237 -5.57 -5.53 -21.04
N ALA A 238 -6.07 -5.91 -19.86
CA ALA A 238 -6.21 -7.29 -19.44
C ALA A 238 -7.66 -7.57 -19.04
N ASP A 239 -8.18 -8.70 -19.50
CA ASP A 239 -9.48 -9.20 -19.08
C ASP A 239 -9.38 -9.77 -17.65
N PRO A 240 -10.16 -9.26 -16.69
CA PRO A 240 -10.15 -9.75 -15.31
C PRO A 240 -10.38 -11.27 -15.19
N ASP A 241 -11.25 -11.86 -16.01
CA ASP A 241 -11.61 -13.27 -15.90
C ASP A 241 -10.46 -14.17 -16.36
N ASP A 242 -9.79 -13.79 -17.44
CA ASP A 242 -8.59 -14.48 -17.93
C ASP A 242 -7.43 -14.39 -16.94
N VAL A 243 -7.21 -13.20 -16.36
CA VAL A 243 -6.18 -13.00 -15.35
C VAL A 243 -6.49 -13.83 -14.11
N TYR A 244 -7.75 -13.85 -13.65
CA TYR A 244 -8.18 -14.60 -12.49
C TYR A 244 -7.82 -16.09 -12.58
N VAL A 245 -8.14 -16.76 -13.69
CA VAL A 245 -7.85 -18.20 -13.88
C VAL A 245 -6.34 -18.47 -13.87
N LYS A 246 -5.56 -17.61 -14.53
CA LYS A 246 -4.09 -17.73 -14.57
C LYS A 246 -3.47 -17.51 -13.19
N MET A 247 -3.99 -16.53 -12.45
CA MET A 247 -3.49 -16.18 -11.12
C MET A 247 -3.82 -17.25 -10.07
N CYS A 248 -5.01 -17.85 -10.09
CA CYS A 248 -5.32 -18.99 -9.21
C CYS A 248 -4.27 -20.11 -9.34
N ARG A 249 -3.99 -20.54 -10.58
CA ARG A 249 -2.97 -21.58 -10.86
C ARG A 249 -1.57 -21.16 -10.42
N ARG A 250 -1.19 -19.91 -10.71
CA ARG A 250 0.12 -19.36 -10.34
C ARG A 250 0.29 -19.29 -8.83
N ILE A 251 -0.73 -18.87 -8.08
CA ILE A 251 -0.69 -18.75 -6.63
C ILE A 251 -0.54 -20.12 -5.97
N VAL A 252 -1.26 -21.14 -6.45
CA VAL A 252 -1.09 -22.52 -5.96
C VAL A 252 0.36 -22.98 -6.14
N TYR A 253 0.93 -22.79 -7.33
CA TYR A 253 2.34 -23.13 -7.58
C TYR A 253 3.31 -22.35 -6.67
N LEU A 254 3.11 -21.04 -6.53
CA LEU A 254 3.97 -20.19 -5.71
C LEU A 254 3.85 -20.52 -4.22
N ARG A 255 2.67 -20.92 -3.74
CA ARG A 255 2.45 -21.42 -2.38
C ARG A 255 3.31 -22.65 -2.11
N ASP A 256 3.19 -23.66 -2.97
CA ASP A 256 3.92 -24.92 -2.78
C ASP A 256 5.43 -24.69 -2.83
N LYS A 257 5.88 -23.86 -3.77
CA LYS A 257 7.28 -23.45 -3.86
C LYS A 257 7.75 -22.67 -2.62
N PHE A 258 6.94 -21.74 -2.11
CA PHE A 258 7.30 -20.94 -0.94
C PHE A 258 7.45 -21.82 0.31
N ILE A 259 6.55 -22.80 0.51
CA ILE A 259 6.66 -23.78 1.59
C ILE A 259 7.96 -24.59 1.45
N GLU A 260 8.34 -24.97 0.24
CA GLU A 260 9.60 -25.67 0.00
C GLU A 260 10.82 -24.78 0.28
N ASP A 261 10.81 -23.54 -0.17
CA ASP A 261 11.89 -22.57 0.10
C ASP A 261 12.05 -22.32 1.62
N LEU A 262 10.97 -22.36 2.40
CA LEU A 262 11.02 -22.29 3.87
C LEU A 262 11.67 -23.53 4.49
N ARG A 263 11.42 -24.72 3.94
CA ARG A 263 11.99 -25.99 4.44
C ARG A 263 13.49 -26.08 4.16
N THR A 264 13.90 -25.72 2.95
CA THR A 264 15.32 -25.73 2.56
C THR A 264 16.10 -24.61 3.23
N ALA A 265 15.44 -23.49 3.52
CA ALA A 265 16.01 -22.33 4.21
C ALA A 265 17.30 -21.78 3.54
N GLU A 266 17.41 -21.93 2.22
CA GLU A 266 18.56 -21.45 1.44
C GLU A 266 18.58 -19.91 1.29
N LYS A 267 17.44 -19.27 1.53
CA LYS A 267 17.26 -17.82 1.39
C LYS A 267 17.11 -17.13 2.74
N ILE A 268 17.38 -15.83 2.72
CA ILE A 268 17.08 -14.92 3.81
C ILE A 268 15.72 -14.28 3.53
N PHE A 269 14.76 -14.50 4.41
CA PHE A 269 13.42 -13.92 4.27
C PHE A 269 13.43 -12.51 4.85
N VAL A 270 12.74 -11.59 4.20
CA VAL A 270 12.74 -10.17 4.54
C VAL A 270 11.34 -9.70 4.84
N TYR A 271 11.11 -9.24 6.07
CA TYR A 271 9.88 -8.57 6.47
C TYR A 271 10.17 -7.09 6.70
N ARG A 272 9.83 -6.25 5.73
CA ARG A 272 9.84 -4.79 5.90
C ARG A 272 8.50 -4.35 6.49
N SER A 273 8.55 -3.38 7.40
CA SER A 273 7.39 -2.59 7.82
C SER A 273 7.81 -1.36 8.64
N ALA A 274 7.07 -0.26 8.51
CA ALA A 274 7.28 0.95 9.33
C ALA A 274 6.81 0.78 10.78
N THR A 275 5.90 -0.15 11.04
CA THR A 275 5.33 -0.41 12.37
C THR A 275 5.92 -1.65 13.03
N LEU A 276 6.94 -2.27 12.42
CA LEU A 276 7.59 -3.46 12.94
C LEU A 276 8.23 -3.19 14.31
N ASP A 277 7.89 -4.02 15.28
CA ASP A 277 8.56 -4.10 16.57
C ASP A 277 9.28 -5.45 16.74
N VAL A 278 10.16 -5.53 17.75
CA VAL A 278 10.95 -6.73 18.03
C VAL A 278 10.06 -7.92 18.39
N ALA A 279 8.97 -7.69 19.12
CA ALA A 279 8.05 -8.75 19.56
C ALA A 279 7.30 -9.37 18.37
N GLY A 280 6.79 -8.54 17.46
CA GLY A 280 6.16 -8.95 16.21
C GLY A 280 7.14 -9.71 15.31
N LEU A 281 8.35 -9.20 15.15
CA LEU A 281 9.40 -9.86 14.38
C LEU A 281 9.75 -11.25 14.94
N GLN A 282 9.83 -11.40 16.26
CA GLN A 282 10.05 -12.69 16.92
C GLN A 282 8.88 -13.66 16.73
N ARG A 283 7.63 -13.18 16.74
CA ARG A 283 6.46 -14.03 16.45
C ARG A 283 6.52 -14.58 15.02
N LEU A 284 6.79 -13.71 14.04
CA LEU A 284 6.95 -14.11 12.64
C LEU A 284 8.10 -15.10 12.47
N HIS A 285 9.25 -14.84 13.10
CA HIS A 285 10.39 -15.76 13.05
C HIS A 285 10.05 -17.15 13.58
N ARG A 286 9.31 -17.25 14.69
CA ARG A 286 8.83 -18.54 15.21
C ARG A 286 7.90 -19.26 14.23
N ALA A 287 6.98 -18.53 13.60
CA ALA A 287 6.06 -19.11 12.61
C ALA A 287 6.82 -19.64 11.39
N LEU A 288 7.82 -18.91 10.88
CA LEU A 288 8.68 -19.37 9.79
C LEU A 288 9.54 -20.56 10.20
N ARG A 289 10.11 -20.55 11.41
CA ARG A 289 10.95 -21.66 11.93
C ARG A 289 10.20 -22.95 12.18
N ALA A 290 8.87 -22.94 12.16
CA ALA A 290 8.08 -24.16 12.18
C ALA A 290 8.25 -25.02 10.90
N TYR A 291 8.73 -24.43 9.79
CA TYR A 291 8.96 -25.10 8.51
C TYR A 291 10.40 -25.58 8.31
N GLY A 292 11.38 -24.79 8.76
CA GLY A 292 12.80 -25.05 8.56
C GLY A 292 13.68 -24.05 9.33
N PRO A 293 15.02 -24.15 9.27
CA PRO A 293 15.94 -23.28 10.00
C PRO A 293 16.06 -21.88 9.34
N VAL A 294 14.91 -21.21 9.17
CA VAL A 294 14.78 -19.95 8.43
C VAL A 294 15.56 -18.82 9.08
N THR A 295 16.27 -18.07 8.23
CA THR A 295 16.83 -16.76 8.58
C THR A 295 15.85 -15.66 8.19
N LEU A 296 15.51 -14.79 9.15
CA LEU A 296 14.62 -13.65 8.96
C LEU A 296 15.36 -12.33 9.23
N LEU A 297 15.29 -11.43 8.26
CA LEU A 297 15.64 -10.02 8.36
C LEU A 297 14.35 -9.20 8.51
N GLY A 298 14.14 -8.63 9.68
CA GLY A 298 13.18 -7.54 9.85
C GLY A 298 13.78 -6.23 9.36
N VAL A 299 13.05 -5.43 8.59
CA VAL A 299 13.52 -4.12 8.12
C VAL A 299 12.59 -3.04 8.66
N GLN A 300 13.11 -2.25 9.60
CA GLN A 300 12.38 -1.14 10.17
C GLN A 300 12.57 0.10 9.29
N ALA A 301 11.46 0.60 8.75
CA ALA A 301 11.43 1.85 8.00
C ALA A 301 11.25 3.02 8.97
N VAL A 302 12.25 3.89 9.09
CA VAL A 302 12.27 4.99 10.07
C VAL A 302 12.41 6.35 9.40
N LEU A 303 11.76 7.37 9.96
CA LEU A 303 12.04 8.75 9.57
C LEU A 303 13.49 9.09 9.92
N PRO A 304 14.26 9.74 9.03
CA PRO A 304 15.68 10.07 9.30
C PRO A 304 15.91 10.87 10.58
N GLN A 305 14.91 11.65 11.04
CA GLN A 305 14.98 12.42 12.27
C GLN A 305 14.77 11.56 13.53
N ALA A 306 14.10 10.40 13.40
CA ALA A 306 13.77 9.50 14.51
C ALA A 306 14.95 8.61 14.94
N THR A 307 15.97 8.45 14.09
CA THR A 307 17.20 7.71 14.45
C THR A 307 18.17 8.55 15.26
N ALA A 308 18.03 9.89 15.24
CA ALA A 308 18.87 10.82 15.97
C ALA A 308 18.76 10.60 17.49
N GLY A 309 19.77 9.95 18.07
CA GLY A 309 19.85 9.64 19.52
C GLY A 309 19.60 8.17 19.89
N SER A 310 19.20 7.31 18.95
CA SER A 310 18.98 5.87 19.19
C SER A 310 20.26 5.03 19.13
N GLY A 311 21.35 5.58 18.56
CA GLY A 311 22.60 4.85 18.30
C GLY A 311 22.58 3.96 17.06
N ALA A 312 21.41 3.74 16.44
CA ALA A 312 21.27 3.03 15.17
C ALA A 312 21.38 3.99 13.98
N SER A 313 22.18 3.64 12.98
CA SER A 313 22.32 4.39 11.74
C SER A 313 21.57 3.70 10.59
N ILE A 314 21.19 4.48 9.57
CA ILE A 314 20.63 3.93 8.34
C ILE A 314 21.62 2.92 7.73
N GLY A 315 21.10 1.76 7.32
CA GLY A 315 21.87 0.64 6.80
C GLY A 315 22.52 -0.22 7.88
N ASP A 316 22.29 0.01 9.17
CA ASP A 316 22.78 -0.89 10.22
C ASP A 316 21.96 -2.17 10.29
N VAL A 317 22.63 -3.24 10.74
CA VAL A 317 22.07 -4.56 10.94
C VAL A 317 22.46 -5.02 12.34
N VAL A 318 21.47 -5.39 13.15
CA VAL A 318 21.65 -5.93 14.49
C VAL A 318 21.15 -7.37 14.53
N ARG A 319 21.98 -8.28 15.04
CA ARG A 319 21.58 -9.66 15.29
C ARG A 319 20.81 -9.73 16.60
N LEU A 320 19.59 -10.24 16.56
CA LEU A 320 18.73 -10.44 17.74
C LEU A 320 18.82 -11.86 18.29
N GLY A 321 19.20 -12.82 17.43
CA GLY A 321 19.35 -14.23 17.80
C GLY A 321 19.85 -15.06 16.61
N GLU A 322 19.86 -16.39 16.79
CA GLU A 322 20.18 -17.32 15.70
C GLU A 322 19.13 -17.23 14.58
N GLY A 323 19.57 -16.86 13.38
CA GLY A 323 18.69 -16.69 12.23
C GLY A 323 17.74 -15.50 12.33
N LEU A 324 17.97 -14.53 13.23
CA LEU A 324 17.11 -13.36 13.38
C LEU A 324 17.93 -12.08 13.45
N CYS A 325 17.68 -11.17 12.51
CA CYS A 325 18.30 -9.86 12.47
C CYS A 325 17.27 -8.76 12.20
N ILE A 326 17.62 -7.54 12.61
CA ILE A 326 16.88 -6.33 12.29
C ILE A 326 17.79 -5.35 11.57
N GLY A 327 17.30 -4.81 10.45
CA GLY A 327 17.92 -3.79 9.64
C GLY A 327 17.17 -2.47 9.72
N VAL A 328 17.88 -1.36 9.54
CA VAL A 328 17.27 -0.02 9.56
C VAL A 328 17.40 0.62 8.18
N LEU A 329 16.29 1.07 7.60
CA LEU A 329 16.25 1.83 6.35
C LEU A 329 15.44 3.11 6.52
N PRO A 330 15.70 4.16 5.70
CA PRO A 330 14.84 5.32 5.69
C PRO A 330 13.43 4.90 5.25
N GLN A 331 12.43 5.49 5.89
CA GLN A 331 11.07 5.42 5.39
C GLN A 331 11.00 6.12 4.04
N SER A 332 10.58 5.38 3.01
CA SER A 332 10.46 5.90 1.66
C SER A 332 9.38 6.98 1.60
N PRO A 333 9.72 8.23 1.25
CA PRO A 333 8.71 9.23 0.95
C PRO A 333 7.94 8.82 -0.31
N LYS A 334 6.75 9.37 -0.49
CA LYS A 334 5.96 9.15 -1.71
C LYS A 334 6.18 10.29 -2.71
N ASP A 335 6.31 9.95 -3.99
CA ASP A 335 6.41 10.94 -5.07
C ASP A 335 5.06 11.65 -5.33
N ALA A 336 5.01 12.50 -6.36
CA ALA A 336 3.80 13.23 -6.71
C ALA A 336 2.61 12.31 -7.08
N LEU A 337 2.90 11.08 -7.52
CA LEU A 337 1.94 10.05 -7.93
C LEU A 337 1.59 9.08 -6.80
N GLY A 338 2.26 9.19 -5.64
CA GLY A 338 2.05 8.30 -4.50
C GLY A 338 2.96 7.06 -4.49
N ASN A 339 3.90 6.94 -5.42
CA ASN A 339 4.85 5.82 -5.49
C ASN A 339 5.95 6.00 -4.44
N PRO A 340 6.44 4.93 -3.81
CA PRO A 340 7.57 5.01 -2.88
C PRO A 340 8.85 5.43 -3.61
N ILE A 341 9.55 6.42 -3.07
CA ILE A 341 10.90 6.81 -3.48
C ILE A 341 11.87 5.93 -2.68
N ILE A 342 12.44 4.93 -3.36
CA ILE A 342 13.28 3.89 -2.74
C ILE A 342 14.73 4.34 -2.69
N ASP A 343 15.36 4.19 -1.52
CA ASP A 343 16.80 4.34 -1.36
C ASP A 343 17.51 3.03 -1.73
N PHE A 344 17.79 2.85 -3.01
CA PHE A 344 18.41 1.64 -3.53
C PHE A 344 19.82 1.39 -2.99
N GLU A 345 20.57 2.44 -2.67
CA GLU A 345 21.94 2.33 -2.14
C GLU A 345 21.92 1.86 -0.69
N ALA A 346 21.02 2.41 0.14
CA ALA A 346 20.83 1.95 1.51
C ALA A 346 20.40 0.46 1.55
N TRP A 347 19.54 0.04 0.61
CA TRP A 347 19.20 -1.37 0.44
C TRP A 347 20.40 -2.23 0.06
N ALA A 348 21.18 -1.84 -0.94
CA ALA A 348 22.36 -2.61 -1.37
C ALA A 348 23.36 -2.79 -0.21
N LEU A 349 23.60 -1.72 0.57
CA LEU A 349 24.42 -1.78 1.77
C LEU A 349 23.87 -2.74 2.82
N LEU A 350 22.56 -2.67 3.10
CA LEU A 350 21.89 -3.53 4.07
C LEU A 350 22.01 -5.01 3.68
N LEU A 351 21.67 -5.36 2.43
CA LEU A 351 21.76 -6.74 1.94
C LEU A 351 23.20 -7.27 2.00
N GLY A 352 24.18 -6.43 1.68
CA GLY A 352 25.60 -6.76 1.78
C GLY A 352 26.03 -7.07 3.22
N LYS A 353 25.67 -6.21 4.18
CA LYS A 353 25.99 -6.41 5.61
C LYS A 353 25.34 -7.68 6.16
N VAL A 354 24.08 -7.95 5.82
CA VAL A 354 23.39 -9.18 6.24
C VAL A 354 24.10 -10.41 5.69
N GLN A 355 24.46 -10.41 4.40
CA GLN A 355 25.18 -11.54 3.79
C GLN A 355 26.55 -11.77 4.46
N GLN A 356 27.31 -10.71 4.74
CA GLN A 356 28.59 -10.82 5.45
C GLN A 356 28.39 -11.41 6.85
N MET A 357 27.40 -10.91 7.59
CA MET A 357 27.07 -11.39 8.93
C MET A 357 26.67 -12.87 8.97
N MET A 358 26.04 -13.38 7.90
CA MET A 358 25.64 -14.79 7.78
C MET A 358 26.77 -15.70 7.28
N CYS A 359 27.76 -15.16 6.56
CA CYS A 359 28.96 -15.91 6.16
C CYS A 359 29.99 -16.09 7.28
N VAL A 360 29.97 -15.25 8.31
CA VAL A 360 30.88 -15.34 9.45
C VAL A 360 30.30 -16.35 10.43
N GLU A 361 30.95 -17.51 10.58
CA GLU A 361 30.64 -18.46 11.65
C GLU A 361 30.73 -17.74 13.01
N PRO A 362 29.85 -18.04 13.98
CA PRO A 362 29.96 -17.44 15.29
C PRO A 362 31.29 -17.88 15.90
N THR A 363 32.29 -16.99 15.90
CA THR A 363 33.47 -17.16 16.74
C THR A 363 32.99 -17.22 18.18
N SER A 364 33.18 -18.37 18.80
CA SER A 364 32.93 -18.64 20.21
C SER A 364 33.89 -17.81 21.08
N GLU A 365 33.77 -16.49 21.11
CA GLU A 365 34.58 -15.66 22.00
C GLU A 365 33.94 -14.28 22.21
N SER A 366 33.08 -14.19 23.22
CA SER A 366 32.95 -13.05 24.13
C SER A 366 31.72 -13.25 25.04
N ALA A 367 31.76 -14.29 25.88
CA ALA A 367 31.01 -14.23 27.12
C ALA A 367 31.76 -13.24 28.04
N PRO A 368 31.17 -12.10 28.45
CA PRO A 368 31.78 -11.28 29.48
C PRO A 368 31.86 -12.10 30.77
N GLN A 369 33.07 -12.28 31.28
CA GLN A 369 33.30 -12.79 32.62
C GLN A 369 32.61 -11.85 33.61
N VAL A 370 31.52 -12.32 34.21
CA VAL A 370 30.96 -11.71 35.41
C VAL A 370 31.95 -11.99 36.54
N ALA A 371 32.69 -10.96 36.92
CA ALA A 371 33.56 -11.00 38.09
C ALA A 371 32.71 -11.24 39.34
N ALA A 372 33.04 -12.30 40.07
CA ALA A 372 32.58 -12.51 41.43
C ALA A 372 33.32 -11.54 42.36
N ALA A 373 32.55 -10.68 43.04
CA ALA A 373 32.89 -10.08 44.32
C ALA A 373 31.59 -9.73 45.06
#